data_AF-A0A088RQE1-F1
#
_entry.id   AF-A0A088RQE1-F1
#
_cell.length_a   1.000
_cell.length_b   1.000
_cell.length_c   1.000
_cell.angle_alpha   90.00
_cell.angle_beta   90.00
_cell.angle_gamma   90.00
#
_symmetry.space_group_name_H-M   'P 1'
#
loop_
_entity.id
_entity.type
_entity.pdbx_description
1 polymer ?
#
loop_
_entity_poly.entity_id
_entity_poly.type
_entity_poly.pdbx_seq_one_letter_code
_entity_poly.pdbx_strand_id
1 'polypeptide(L)'
;MLVRTPRALLEKTGRERAAALNWMRRIAARVPESGLSGSQLQALLEDEFPLFSPSEVGAVTLKEAVLKFPQLLSVEDSNKLQAKWHVRPTPEPEAQEQRASSSPRPAETYALSMMKLQQFCTKRARLHHNTYMPLEYALSKADINDVNIVGEVLRNADVALDVQAGVRIKPKRTPRTVVAFVDGDVLPAVAVNEMCNELNVVKDSSIVTIVRQPGSHALSAVDTVCPNVIPTYLSIEKHAQELRLRRPDVRHDIVYMCAASQFDTYADRVALLNDFPDADVYVCCPSMIALVKPKKVIPFE
;
A
#
# COMPACT_ATOMS: atom_id res chain seq x y z
N MET A 1 -44.53 -21.20 33.77
CA MET A 1 -44.49 -20.04 32.84
C MET A 1 -43.23 -20.15 32.01
N LEU A 2 -43.34 -20.58 30.75
CA LEU A 2 -42.22 -20.67 29.82
C LEU A 2 -42.10 -19.34 29.08
N VAL A 3 -41.10 -18.55 29.44
CA VAL A 3 -40.76 -17.30 28.75
C VAL A 3 -40.27 -17.66 27.34
N ARG A 4 -41.16 -17.51 26.36
CA ARG A 4 -40.80 -17.58 24.93
C ARG A 4 -39.98 -16.34 24.60
N THR A 5 -38.68 -16.50 24.43
CA THR A 5 -37.85 -15.46 23.81
C THR A 5 -38.34 -15.24 22.37
N PRO A 6 -38.66 -14.00 21.97
CA PRO A 6 -39.18 -13.72 20.63
C PRO A 6 -38.18 -14.16 19.55
N ARG A 7 -38.66 -14.89 18.55
CA ARG A 7 -37.88 -15.37 17.39
C ARG A 7 -37.09 -14.25 16.67
N ALA A 8 -37.62 -13.02 16.71
CA ALA A 8 -36.96 -11.82 16.22
C ALA A 8 -35.67 -11.45 16.98
N LEU A 9 -35.58 -11.72 18.29
CA LEU A 9 -34.36 -11.53 19.09
C LEU A 9 -33.28 -12.56 18.76
N LEU A 10 -33.67 -13.80 18.44
CA LEU A 10 -32.74 -14.87 18.03
C LEU A 10 -32.20 -14.64 16.61
N GLU A 11 -33.03 -14.15 15.68
CA GLU A 11 -32.59 -13.82 14.31
C GLU A 11 -31.71 -12.56 14.28
N LYS A 12 -32.02 -11.56 15.12
CA LYS A 12 -31.22 -10.35 15.26
C LYS A 12 -29.84 -10.66 15.87
N THR A 13 -29.81 -11.45 16.95
CA THR A 13 -28.54 -11.91 17.56
C THR A 13 -27.72 -12.83 16.66
N GLY A 14 -28.36 -13.65 15.82
CA GLY A 14 -27.66 -14.50 14.84
C GLY A 14 -26.99 -13.69 13.71
N ARG A 15 -27.67 -12.67 13.18
CA ARG A 15 -27.11 -11.78 12.15
C ARG A 15 -26.01 -10.88 12.70
N GLU A 16 -26.21 -10.31 13.90
CA GLU A 16 -25.20 -9.50 14.60
C GLU A 16 -23.93 -10.34 14.89
N ARG A 17 -24.10 -11.61 15.31
CA ARG A 17 -22.97 -12.51 15.55
C ARG A 17 -22.24 -12.93 14.27
N ALA A 18 -22.95 -13.10 13.15
CA ALA A 18 -22.35 -13.37 11.85
C ALA A 18 -21.58 -12.16 11.29
N ALA A 19 -22.11 -10.95 11.46
CA ALA A 19 -21.43 -9.71 11.10
C ALA A 19 -20.18 -9.47 11.96
N ALA A 20 -20.29 -9.65 13.28
CA ALA A 20 -19.18 -9.55 14.22
C ALA A 20 -18.05 -10.54 13.87
N LEU A 21 -18.41 -11.79 13.56
CA LEU A 21 -17.45 -12.80 13.14
C LEU A 21 -16.81 -12.47 11.78
N ASN A 22 -17.55 -11.88 10.85
CA ASN A 22 -17.00 -11.43 9.56
C ASN A 22 -15.98 -10.31 9.75
N TRP A 23 -16.30 -9.30 10.58
CA TRP A 23 -15.35 -8.26 10.95
C TRP A 23 -14.06 -8.85 11.52
N MET A 24 -14.18 -9.71 12.53
CA MET A 24 -13.01 -10.26 13.20
C MET A 24 -12.19 -11.20 12.33
N ARG A 25 -12.80 -11.92 11.37
CA ARG A 25 -12.04 -12.70 10.37
C ARG A 25 -11.26 -11.80 9.42
N ARG A 26 -11.86 -10.70 8.95
CA ARG A 26 -11.17 -9.74 8.08
C ARG A 26 -10.02 -9.06 8.81
N ILE A 27 -10.21 -8.71 10.08
CA ILE A 27 -9.17 -8.14 10.93
C ILE A 27 -8.06 -9.17 11.16
N ALA A 28 -8.41 -10.41 11.53
CA ALA A 28 -7.43 -11.47 11.77
C ALA A 28 -6.57 -11.80 10.54
N ALA A 29 -7.16 -11.78 9.34
CA ALA A 29 -6.43 -11.99 8.09
C ALA A 29 -5.38 -10.90 7.77
N ARG A 30 -5.46 -9.74 8.43
CA ARG A 30 -4.49 -8.65 8.32
C ARG A 30 -3.45 -8.64 9.42
N VAL A 31 -3.61 -9.45 10.46
CA VAL A 31 -2.60 -9.58 11.52
C VAL A 31 -1.50 -10.53 11.01
N PRO A 32 -0.23 -10.07 10.89
CA PRO A 32 0.88 -10.93 10.50
C PRO A 32 1.15 -12.00 11.57
N GLU A 33 1.72 -13.14 11.17
CA GLU A 33 2.08 -14.24 12.09
C GLU A 33 3.03 -13.80 13.21
N SER A 34 3.88 -12.80 12.97
CA SER A 34 4.74 -12.19 13.99
C SER A 34 3.96 -11.51 15.14
N GLY A 35 2.69 -11.16 14.88
CA GLY A 35 1.82 -10.42 15.78
C GLY A 35 1.95 -8.90 15.67
N LEU A 36 1.03 -8.20 16.31
CA LEU A 36 0.97 -6.75 16.42
C LEU A 36 0.83 -6.36 17.89
N SER A 37 1.40 -5.24 18.30
CA SER A 37 1.04 -4.62 19.59
C SER A 37 -0.37 -4.02 19.52
N GLY A 38 -1.04 -3.84 20.67
CA GLY A 38 -2.38 -3.25 20.72
C GLY A 38 -2.50 -1.89 20.02
N SER A 39 -1.47 -1.04 20.09
CA SER A 39 -1.43 0.24 19.37
C SER A 39 -1.27 0.08 17.85
N GLN A 40 -0.52 -0.93 17.40
CA GLN A 40 -0.41 -1.24 15.98
C GLN A 40 -1.72 -1.81 15.41
N LEU A 41 -2.42 -2.65 16.18
CA LEU A 41 -3.75 -3.12 15.80
C LEU A 41 -4.74 -1.95 15.69
N GLN A 42 -4.71 -1.00 16.63
CA GLN A 42 -5.57 0.18 16.56
C GLN A 42 -5.30 1.00 15.30
N ALA A 43 -4.04 1.28 14.97
CA ALA A 43 -3.68 1.99 13.75
C ALA A 43 -4.13 1.25 12.47
N LEU A 44 -4.02 -0.09 12.45
CA LEU A 44 -4.50 -0.92 11.35
C LEU A 44 -6.03 -0.83 11.17
N LEU A 45 -6.77 -0.76 12.27
CA LEU A 45 -8.23 -0.59 12.21
C LEU A 45 -8.64 0.80 11.71
N GLU A 46 -7.93 1.84 12.14
CA GLU A 46 -8.18 3.21 11.68
C GLU A 46 -7.92 3.36 10.17
N ASP A 47 -6.94 2.64 9.62
CA ASP A 47 -6.57 2.68 8.20
C ASP A 47 -7.45 1.76 7.32
N GLU A 48 -7.52 0.47 7.64
CA GLU A 48 -8.16 -0.53 6.77
C GLU A 48 -9.63 -0.80 7.10
N PHE A 49 -10.05 -0.51 8.33
CA PHE A 49 -11.39 -0.82 8.83
C PHE A 49 -12.03 0.37 9.55
N PRO A 50 -12.09 1.58 8.95
CA PRO A 50 -12.53 2.80 9.64
C PRO A 50 -13.99 2.75 10.13
N LEU A 51 -14.79 1.80 9.61
CA LEU A 51 -16.17 1.56 10.03
C LEU A 51 -16.28 0.56 11.19
N PHE A 52 -15.19 -0.10 11.58
CA PHE A 52 -15.19 -1.04 12.69
C PHE A 52 -15.15 -0.28 14.02
N SER A 53 -16.08 -0.62 14.91
CA SER A 53 -16.05 -0.22 16.31
C SER A 53 -16.07 -1.48 17.19
N PRO A 54 -15.37 -1.51 18.35
CA PRO A 54 -15.50 -2.61 19.31
C PRO A 54 -16.96 -2.92 19.69
N SER A 55 -17.84 -1.92 19.65
CA SER A 55 -19.27 -2.10 19.92
C SER A 55 -19.98 -2.99 18.89
N GLU A 56 -19.51 -3.06 17.65
CA GLU A 56 -20.02 -3.94 16.59
C GLU A 56 -19.83 -5.43 16.92
N VAL A 57 -18.89 -5.73 17.82
CA VAL A 57 -18.67 -7.09 18.36
C VAL A 57 -19.11 -7.19 19.84
N GLY A 58 -19.88 -6.21 20.30
CA GLY A 58 -20.39 -6.09 21.65
C GLY A 58 -19.31 -5.89 22.72
N ALA A 59 -18.15 -5.35 22.36
CA ALA A 59 -17.05 -5.04 23.28
C ALA A 59 -16.97 -3.53 23.55
N VAL A 60 -16.43 -3.17 24.71
CA VAL A 60 -16.23 -1.75 25.07
C VAL A 60 -14.83 -1.30 24.66
N THR A 61 -13.86 -2.23 24.70
CA THR A 61 -12.47 -1.96 24.30
C THR A 61 -12.00 -2.86 23.17
N LEU A 62 -10.97 -2.41 22.45
CA LEU A 62 -10.36 -3.21 21.38
C LEU A 62 -9.77 -4.53 21.92
N LYS A 63 -9.18 -4.52 23.12
CA LYS A 63 -8.65 -5.74 23.75
C LYS A 63 -9.77 -6.74 24.03
N GLU A 64 -10.90 -6.29 24.55
CA GLU A 64 -12.09 -7.12 24.74
C GLU A 64 -12.65 -7.66 23.42
N ALA A 65 -12.67 -6.83 22.37
CA ALA A 65 -13.11 -7.23 21.04
C ALA A 65 -12.29 -8.42 20.51
N VAL A 66 -10.97 -8.38 20.68
CA VAL A 66 -10.06 -9.47 20.29
C VAL A 66 -10.29 -10.72 21.14
N LEU A 67 -10.37 -10.57 22.47
CA LEU A 67 -10.55 -11.68 23.41
C LEU A 67 -11.86 -12.45 23.22
N LYS A 68 -12.87 -11.85 22.59
CA LYS A 68 -14.12 -12.54 22.24
C LYS A 68 -13.99 -13.54 21.09
N PHE A 69 -12.89 -13.51 20.33
CA PHE A 69 -12.65 -14.39 19.18
C PHE A 69 -11.32 -15.14 19.32
N PRO A 70 -11.13 -15.93 20.40
CA PRO A 70 -9.88 -16.64 20.68
C PRO A 70 -9.53 -17.68 19.60
N GLN A 71 -10.51 -18.11 18.81
CA GLN A 71 -10.33 -19.00 17.65
C GLN A 71 -9.70 -18.31 16.43
N LEU A 72 -9.62 -16.97 16.42
CA LEU A 72 -9.03 -16.20 15.33
C LEU A 72 -7.76 -15.47 15.78
N LEU A 73 -7.79 -14.93 17.01
CA LEU A 73 -6.73 -14.10 17.54
C LEU A 73 -6.43 -14.47 19.00
N SER A 74 -5.16 -14.60 19.33
CA SER A 74 -4.67 -14.79 20.69
C SER A 74 -4.04 -13.49 21.22
N VAL A 75 -4.11 -13.28 22.53
CA VAL A 75 -3.53 -12.11 23.19
C VAL A 75 -2.45 -12.55 24.16
N GLU A 76 -1.24 -12.03 23.99
CA GLU A 76 -0.11 -12.21 24.89
C GLU A 76 0.13 -10.92 25.67
N ASP A 77 0.01 -10.97 26.99
CA ASP A 77 0.39 -9.84 27.85
C ASP A 77 1.91 -9.85 28.03
N SER A 78 2.61 -8.86 27.48
CA SER A 78 4.03 -8.66 27.79
C SER A 78 4.18 -8.17 29.23
N ASN A 79 5.24 -8.64 29.89
CA ASN A 79 5.55 -8.49 31.32
C ASN A 79 4.99 -7.23 32.02
N LYS A 80 4.51 -7.45 33.27
CA LYS A 80 3.69 -6.59 34.15
C LYS A 80 4.11 -5.11 34.39
N LEU A 81 5.16 -4.60 33.74
CA LEU A 81 5.68 -3.24 33.94
C LEU A 81 5.35 -2.28 32.78
N GLN A 82 4.87 -2.77 31.63
CA GLN A 82 4.30 -1.94 30.58
C GLN A 82 3.04 -2.63 30.07
N ALA A 83 1.89 -1.95 30.10
CA ALA A 83 0.59 -2.46 29.64
C ALA A 83 0.53 -2.65 28.11
N LYS A 84 1.54 -3.30 27.51
CA LYS A 84 1.65 -3.60 26.09
C LYS A 84 1.23 -5.06 25.89
N TRP A 85 0.00 -5.23 25.44
CA TRP A 85 -0.50 -6.52 24.98
C TRP A 85 -0.20 -6.67 23.49
N HIS A 86 0.08 -7.91 23.07
CA HIS A 86 0.31 -8.27 21.69
C HIS A 86 -0.81 -9.19 21.22
N VAL A 87 -1.24 -9.01 19.98
CA VAL A 87 -2.22 -9.85 19.29
C VAL A 87 -1.50 -10.68 18.24
N ARG A 88 -1.81 -11.98 18.18
CA ARG A 88 -1.32 -12.88 17.13
C ARG A 88 -2.49 -13.65 16.53
N PRO A 89 -2.40 -14.10 15.27
CA PRO A 89 -3.33 -15.09 14.74
C PRO A 89 -3.26 -16.34 15.62
N THR A 90 -4.41 -16.92 15.96
CA THR A 90 -4.42 -18.20 16.67
C THR A 90 -3.99 -19.29 15.69
N PRO A 91 -2.88 -20.02 15.95
CA PRO A 91 -2.51 -21.14 15.11
C PRO A 91 -3.63 -22.18 15.19
N GLU A 92 -4.11 -22.67 14.03
CA GLU A 92 -5.03 -23.80 14.03
C GLU A 92 -4.36 -24.95 14.77
N PRO A 93 -5.03 -25.59 15.74
CA PRO A 93 -4.44 -26.72 16.45
C PRO A 93 -4.07 -27.78 15.41
N GLU A 94 -2.79 -28.17 15.40
CA GLU A 94 -2.24 -29.25 14.59
C GLU A 94 -3.04 -30.53 14.83
N ALA A 95 -4.08 -30.73 14.04
CA ALA A 95 -4.78 -32.00 13.96
C ALA A 95 -3.92 -32.93 13.11
N GLN A 96 -3.03 -33.61 13.83
CA GLN A 96 -2.53 -34.96 13.59
C GLN A 96 -3.18 -35.65 12.38
N GLU A 97 -2.34 -36.05 11.43
CA GLU A 97 -2.65 -36.85 10.25
C GLU A 97 -3.66 -37.97 10.54
N GLN A 98 -4.93 -37.73 10.24
CA GLN A 98 -5.89 -38.81 10.03
C GLN A 98 -6.76 -38.49 8.83
N ARG A 99 -6.52 -39.27 7.77
CA ARG A 99 -7.45 -39.48 6.65
C ARG A 99 -8.88 -39.63 7.17
N ALA A 100 -9.73 -38.65 6.89
CA ALA A 100 -11.13 -38.88 6.55
C ALA A 100 -11.72 -37.67 5.81
N SER A 101 -11.94 -37.87 4.50
CA SER A 101 -13.04 -37.32 3.72
C SER A 101 -13.17 -35.78 3.57
N SER A 102 -12.55 -35.31 2.49
CA SER A 102 -13.04 -34.25 1.57
C SER A 102 -14.44 -33.65 1.83
N SER A 103 -14.49 -32.32 1.93
CA SER A 103 -15.45 -31.57 1.11
C SER A 103 -14.63 -30.70 0.15
N PRO A 104 -14.61 -31.01 -1.15
CA PRO A 104 -14.01 -30.14 -2.14
C PRO A 104 -14.93 -28.92 -2.27
N ARG A 105 -14.43 -27.71 -2.04
CA ARG A 105 -15.10 -26.57 -2.68
C ARG A 105 -14.97 -26.81 -4.19
N PRO A 106 -16.08 -26.90 -4.93
CA PRO A 106 -16.02 -27.38 -6.29
C PRO A 106 -15.21 -26.38 -7.14
N ALA A 107 -14.34 -26.93 -7.99
CA ALA A 107 -13.62 -26.22 -9.05
C ALA A 107 -14.55 -25.37 -9.96
N GLU A 108 -15.87 -25.60 -9.88
CA GLU A 108 -16.92 -24.81 -10.52
C GLU A 108 -16.97 -23.34 -10.06
N THR A 109 -16.48 -23.01 -8.86
CA THR A 109 -16.64 -21.65 -8.28
C THR A 109 -15.85 -20.59 -9.06
N TYR A 110 -14.71 -20.96 -9.66
CA TYR A 110 -13.84 -20.02 -10.39
C TYR A 110 -13.81 -20.24 -11.91
N ALA A 111 -14.54 -21.23 -12.43
CA ALA A 111 -14.53 -21.58 -13.85
C ALA A 111 -14.91 -20.39 -14.75
N LEU A 112 -15.96 -19.64 -14.38
CA LEU A 112 -16.39 -18.45 -15.12
C LEU A 112 -15.32 -17.34 -15.11
N SER A 113 -14.70 -17.11 -13.95
CA SER A 113 -13.68 -16.07 -13.79
C SER A 113 -12.38 -16.44 -14.52
N MET A 114 -11.99 -17.72 -14.50
CA MET A 114 -10.86 -18.23 -15.30
C MET A 114 -11.14 -18.12 -16.80
N MET A 115 -12.35 -18.44 -17.26
CA MET A 115 -12.76 -18.21 -18.65
C MET A 115 -12.67 -16.73 -19.06
N LYS A 116 -13.15 -15.81 -18.21
CA LYS A 116 -13.06 -14.36 -18.46
C LYS A 116 -11.61 -13.91 -18.59
N LEU A 117 -10.74 -14.38 -17.68
CA LEU A 117 -9.31 -14.06 -17.68
C LEU A 117 -8.63 -14.60 -18.95
N GLN A 118 -8.90 -15.85 -19.32
CA GLN A 118 -8.39 -16.47 -20.55
C GLN A 118 -8.86 -15.73 -21.81
N GLN A 119 -10.14 -15.35 -21.88
CA GLN A 119 -10.69 -14.59 -23.01
C GLN A 119 -10.02 -13.22 -23.16
N PHE A 120 -9.81 -12.51 -22.04
CA PHE A 120 -9.11 -11.23 -22.03
C PHE A 120 -7.67 -11.37 -22.55
N CYS A 121 -6.90 -12.32 -21.99
CA CYS A 121 -5.52 -12.57 -22.39
C CYS A 121 -5.42 -13.01 -23.86
N THR A 122 -6.31 -13.89 -24.32
CA THR A 122 -6.35 -14.36 -25.72
C THR A 122 -6.68 -13.23 -26.69
N LYS A 123 -7.67 -12.39 -26.38
CA LYS A 123 -8.04 -11.24 -27.21
C LYS A 123 -6.88 -10.26 -27.34
N ARG A 124 -6.13 -10.05 -26.26
CA ARG A 124 -4.98 -9.15 -26.23
C ARG A 124 -3.77 -9.72 -26.98
N ALA A 125 -3.50 -11.03 -26.86
CA ALA A 125 -2.45 -11.71 -27.61
C ALA A 125 -2.69 -11.63 -29.14
N ARG A 126 -3.95 -11.74 -29.59
CA ARG A 126 -4.33 -11.56 -31.01
C ARG A 126 -4.08 -10.15 -31.54
N LEU A 127 -4.01 -9.15 -30.66
CA LEU A 127 -3.66 -7.76 -31.02
C LEU A 127 -2.12 -7.55 -31.03
N HIS A 128 -1.32 -8.62 -31.03
CA HIS A 128 0.15 -8.61 -30.98
C HIS A 128 0.76 -7.85 -29.79
N HIS A 129 0.00 -7.64 -28.71
CA HIS A 129 0.50 -7.09 -27.46
C HIS A 129 1.06 -8.20 -26.55
N ASN A 130 2.15 -8.84 -26.99
CA ASN A 130 2.83 -9.93 -26.26
C ASN A 130 3.72 -9.40 -25.12
N THR A 131 3.13 -8.72 -24.14
CA THR A 131 3.85 -8.22 -22.97
C THR A 131 3.27 -8.85 -21.71
N TYR A 132 4.13 -9.39 -20.84
CA TYR A 132 3.76 -9.77 -19.48
C TYR A 132 3.07 -8.58 -18.78
N MET A 133 1.95 -8.84 -18.11
CA MET A 133 1.18 -7.81 -17.42
C MET A 133 0.90 -8.22 -15.96
N PRO A 134 0.78 -7.24 -15.05
CA PRO A 134 0.37 -7.53 -13.68
C PRO A 134 -0.99 -8.24 -13.63
N LEU A 135 -1.13 -9.21 -12.72
CA LEU A 135 -2.36 -9.97 -12.58
C LEU A 135 -3.52 -9.05 -12.16
N GLU A 136 -3.27 -8.06 -11.32
CA GLU A 136 -4.27 -7.08 -10.87
C GLU A 136 -4.87 -6.30 -12.05
N TYR A 137 -4.03 -5.94 -13.02
CA TYR A 137 -4.48 -5.27 -14.24
C TYR A 137 -5.39 -6.18 -15.07
N ALA A 138 -5.00 -7.45 -15.23
CA ALA A 138 -5.78 -8.42 -15.98
C ALA A 138 -7.14 -8.71 -15.30
N LEU A 139 -7.16 -8.88 -13.97
CA LEU A 139 -8.39 -9.09 -13.19
C LEU A 139 -9.34 -7.90 -13.29
N SER A 140 -8.82 -6.68 -13.15
CA SER A 140 -9.61 -5.45 -13.29
C SER A 140 -10.23 -5.33 -14.69
N LYS A 141 -9.46 -5.60 -15.75
CA LYS A 141 -9.97 -5.53 -17.14
C LYS A 141 -10.91 -6.66 -17.51
N ALA A 142 -10.81 -7.80 -16.82
CA ALA A 142 -11.72 -8.93 -16.96
C ALA A 142 -12.99 -8.82 -16.08
N ASP A 143 -13.16 -7.72 -15.33
CA ASP A 143 -14.27 -7.52 -14.39
C ASP A 143 -14.36 -8.66 -13.36
N ILE A 144 -13.21 -8.96 -12.74
CA ILE A 144 -13.04 -9.98 -11.70
C ILE A 144 -12.64 -9.27 -10.40
N ASN A 145 -13.57 -9.24 -9.44
CA ASN A 145 -13.38 -8.58 -8.14
C ASN A 145 -12.94 -9.53 -7.03
N ASP A 146 -12.81 -10.83 -7.32
CA ASP A 146 -12.44 -11.83 -6.34
C ASP A 146 -10.91 -11.99 -6.25
N VAL A 147 -10.33 -11.52 -5.15
CA VAL A 147 -8.89 -11.60 -4.88
C VAL A 147 -8.43 -13.05 -4.64
N ASN A 148 -9.34 -13.94 -4.23
CA ASN A 148 -8.99 -15.34 -3.95
C ASN A 148 -8.71 -16.15 -5.23
N ILE A 149 -9.05 -15.61 -6.41
CA ILE A 149 -8.74 -16.25 -7.70
C ILE A 149 -7.23 -16.39 -7.93
N VAL A 150 -6.39 -15.55 -7.30
CA VAL A 150 -4.93 -15.61 -7.43
C VAL A 150 -4.41 -17.00 -7.07
N GLY A 151 -4.95 -17.60 -6.01
CA GLY A 151 -4.60 -18.96 -5.59
C GLY A 151 -4.93 -19.99 -6.67
N GLU A 152 -6.04 -19.82 -7.40
CA GLU A 152 -6.41 -20.74 -8.48
C GLU A 152 -5.70 -20.48 -9.80
N VAL A 153 -5.35 -19.23 -10.10
CA VAL A 153 -4.54 -18.86 -11.27
C VAL A 153 -3.13 -19.45 -11.15
N LEU A 154 -2.57 -19.48 -9.93
CA LEU A 154 -1.27 -20.09 -9.67
C LEU A 154 -1.31 -21.63 -9.62
N ARG A 155 -2.44 -22.22 -9.22
CA ARG A 155 -2.62 -23.69 -9.14
C ARG A 155 -3.00 -24.32 -10.48
N ASN A 156 -3.80 -23.64 -11.30
CA ASN A 156 -4.17 -24.11 -12.63
C ASN A 156 -3.19 -23.57 -13.67
N ALA A 157 -2.07 -24.28 -13.84
CA ALA A 157 -1.19 -24.15 -14.99
C ALA A 157 -1.87 -24.77 -16.23
N ASP A 158 -3.01 -24.21 -16.61
CA ASP A 158 -3.70 -24.56 -17.85
C ASP A 158 -2.87 -23.99 -19.01
N VAL A 159 -2.69 -24.74 -20.10
CA VAL A 159 -1.75 -24.42 -21.21
C VAL A 159 -2.04 -23.05 -21.86
N ALA A 160 -3.23 -22.48 -21.62
CA ALA A 160 -3.68 -21.19 -22.14
C ALA A 160 -3.15 -19.95 -21.40
N LEU A 161 -2.65 -20.06 -20.17
CA LEU A 161 -2.14 -18.93 -19.38
C LEU A 161 -0.73 -19.22 -18.85
N ASP A 162 0.25 -18.44 -19.29
CA ASP A 162 1.60 -18.42 -18.69
C ASP A 162 1.59 -17.46 -17.50
N VAL A 163 1.58 -18.02 -16.27
CA VAL A 163 1.54 -17.27 -15.02
C VAL A 163 2.88 -17.41 -14.32
N GLN A 164 3.60 -16.29 -14.16
CA GLN A 164 4.87 -16.25 -13.44
C GLN A 164 4.72 -15.51 -12.12
N ALA A 165 5.07 -16.18 -11.02
CA ALA A 165 5.20 -15.53 -9.72
C ALA A 165 6.47 -14.66 -9.72
N GLY A 166 6.31 -13.35 -9.87
CA GLY A 166 7.40 -12.39 -9.81
C GLY A 166 7.60 -11.85 -8.40
N VAL A 167 8.70 -12.22 -7.74
CA VAL A 167 9.14 -11.51 -6.53
C VAL A 167 9.89 -10.26 -6.98
N ARG A 168 9.33 -9.07 -6.72
CA ARG A 168 10.08 -7.81 -6.83
C ARG A 168 11.06 -7.70 -5.66
N ILE A 169 12.15 -8.46 -5.70
CA ILE A 169 13.28 -8.25 -4.80
C ILE A 169 13.97 -6.97 -5.27
N LYS A 170 13.58 -5.84 -4.69
CA LYS A 170 14.25 -4.57 -4.97
C LYS A 170 15.63 -4.61 -4.33
N PRO A 171 16.72 -4.29 -5.06
CA PRO A 171 18.02 -4.13 -4.42
C PRO A 171 17.89 -3.07 -3.33
N LYS A 172 18.36 -3.38 -2.11
CA LYS A 172 18.36 -2.47 -0.97
C LYS A 172 19.15 -1.22 -1.37
N ARG A 173 18.45 -0.12 -1.69
CA ARG A 173 19.10 1.16 -1.97
C ARG A 173 19.88 1.57 -0.73
N THR A 174 21.09 2.09 -0.88
CA THR A 174 21.84 2.65 0.25
C THR A 174 21.05 3.81 0.85
N PRO A 175 21.06 4.02 2.18
CA PRO A 175 20.46 5.22 2.76
C PRO A 175 21.04 6.48 2.11
N ARG A 176 20.19 7.44 1.75
CA ARG A 176 20.61 8.68 1.09
C ARG A 176 20.03 9.91 1.75
N THR A 177 20.82 10.97 1.84
CA THR A 177 20.37 12.31 2.17
C THR A 177 20.06 13.05 0.88
N VAL A 178 18.88 13.64 0.78
CA VAL A 178 18.40 14.24 -0.48
C VAL A 178 17.93 15.68 -0.28
N VAL A 179 17.81 16.42 -1.38
CA VAL A 179 16.97 17.60 -1.46
C VAL A 179 15.72 17.23 -2.28
N ALA A 180 14.59 17.11 -1.60
CA ALA A 180 13.32 16.71 -2.20
C ALA A 180 12.41 17.93 -2.41
N PHE A 181 11.89 18.06 -3.62
CA PHE A 181 10.81 18.99 -3.97
C PHE A 181 9.54 18.19 -4.20
N VAL A 182 8.50 18.45 -3.42
CA VAL A 182 7.26 17.67 -3.43
C VAL A 182 6.12 18.52 -3.98
N ASP A 183 5.45 18.02 -5.03
CA ASP A 183 4.19 18.56 -5.52
C ASP A 183 3.03 18.07 -4.65
N GLY A 184 2.72 18.85 -3.61
CA GLY A 184 1.66 18.59 -2.65
C GLY A 184 0.27 19.02 -3.12
N ASP A 185 0.06 19.32 -4.40
CA ASP A 185 -1.28 19.63 -4.90
C ASP A 185 -2.20 18.41 -4.89
N VAL A 186 -1.69 17.28 -5.39
CA VAL A 186 -2.47 16.03 -5.58
C VAL A 186 -1.92 14.86 -4.76
N LEU A 187 -0.69 14.95 -4.25
CA LEU A 187 -0.07 13.86 -3.49
C LEU A 187 -0.56 13.81 -2.04
N PRO A 188 -1.07 12.66 -1.54
CA PRO A 188 -1.37 12.50 -0.12
C PRO A 188 -0.08 12.28 0.70
N ALA A 189 -0.11 12.62 2.00
CA ALA A 189 1.04 12.50 2.89
C ALA A 189 1.61 11.07 2.97
N VAL A 190 0.73 10.07 2.91
CA VAL A 190 1.11 8.65 2.89
C VAL A 190 1.98 8.34 1.67
N ALA A 191 1.58 8.79 0.48
CA ALA A 191 2.34 8.56 -0.75
C ALA A 191 3.72 9.22 -0.70
N VAL A 192 3.83 10.43 -0.14
CA VAL A 192 5.12 11.11 0.04
C VAL A 192 6.04 10.30 0.97
N ASN A 193 5.48 9.78 2.08
CA ASN A 193 6.21 8.94 3.01
C ASN A 193 6.67 7.62 2.38
N GLU A 194 5.80 6.95 1.62
CA GLU A 194 6.14 5.72 0.88
C GLU A 194 7.24 5.96 -0.14
N MET A 195 7.16 7.04 -0.93
CA MET A 195 8.19 7.41 -1.88
C MET A 195 9.54 7.70 -1.19
N CYS A 196 9.53 8.37 -0.03
CA CYS A 196 10.74 8.57 0.77
C CYS A 196 11.35 7.24 1.24
N ASN A 197 10.51 6.32 1.72
CA ASN A 197 10.94 5.01 2.19
C ASN A 197 11.51 4.17 1.03
N GLU A 198 10.86 4.21 -0.13
CA GLU A 198 11.27 3.50 -1.34
C GLU A 198 12.63 3.99 -1.87
N LEU A 199 12.90 5.30 -1.74
CA LEU A 199 14.19 5.91 -2.05
C LEU A 199 15.24 5.72 -0.94
N ASN A 200 14.85 5.12 0.20
CA ASN A 200 15.65 4.98 1.41
C ASN A 200 16.21 6.34 1.91
N VAL A 201 15.35 7.36 1.93
CA VAL A 201 15.71 8.73 2.33
C VAL A 201 15.88 8.83 3.84
N VAL A 202 17.02 9.38 4.26
CA VAL A 202 17.29 9.74 5.67
C VAL A 202 16.61 11.08 5.95
N LYS A 203 15.35 11.04 6.41
CA LYS A 203 14.49 12.23 6.55
C LYS A 203 15.12 13.34 7.41
N ASP A 204 15.71 12.99 8.55
CA ASP A 204 16.27 13.96 9.52
C ASP A 204 17.47 14.77 8.97
N SER A 205 18.14 14.25 7.94
CA SER A 205 19.29 14.89 7.29
C SER A 205 18.98 15.34 5.86
N SER A 206 17.72 15.24 5.44
CA SER A 206 17.26 15.63 4.11
C SER A 206 16.49 16.95 4.16
N ILE A 207 16.55 17.70 3.07
CA ILE A 207 15.78 18.94 2.93
C ILE A 207 14.54 18.60 2.11
N VAL A 208 13.35 18.80 2.67
CA VAL A 208 12.09 18.56 1.97
C VAL A 208 11.35 19.88 1.82
N THR A 209 11.11 20.29 0.59
CA THR A 209 10.31 21.48 0.25
C THR A 209 9.01 21.01 -0.38
N ILE A 210 7.90 21.21 0.33
CA ILE A 210 6.56 20.86 -0.16
C ILE A 210 5.92 22.11 -0.74
N VAL A 211 5.46 22.02 -1.98
CA VAL A 211 4.79 23.10 -2.69
C VAL A 211 3.39 22.64 -3.07
N ARG A 212 2.36 23.43 -2.73
CA ARG A 212 0.97 23.02 -2.92
C ARG A 212 0.06 24.18 -3.32
N GLN A 213 -1.13 23.90 -3.86
CA GLN A 213 -2.15 24.94 -4.07
C GLN A 213 -2.85 25.31 -2.76
N PRO A 214 -3.45 26.51 -2.65
CA PRO A 214 -4.16 26.94 -1.45
C PRO A 214 -5.31 26.01 -1.05
N GLY A 215 -6.00 25.43 -2.05
CA GLY A 215 -7.13 24.52 -1.84
C GLY A 215 -6.77 23.07 -1.55
N SER A 216 -5.49 22.67 -1.64
CA SER A 216 -5.08 21.30 -1.38
C SER A 216 -4.82 21.04 0.10
N HIS A 217 -4.83 19.77 0.49
CA HIS A 217 -4.55 19.37 1.87
C HIS A 217 -3.11 19.70 2.26
N ALA A 218 -2.94 20.27 3.46
CA ALA A 218 -1.61 20.49 4.01
C ALA A 218 -0.94 19.16 4.35
N LEU A 219 0.31 19.01 3.93
CA LEU A 219 1.16 17.84 4.18
C LEU A 219 2.11 18.10 5.34
N SER A 220 2.44 19.36 5.60
CA SER A 220 3.23 19.81 6.76
C SER A 220 2.81 21.19 7.24
N ALA A 221 3.30 21.58 8.42
CA ALA A 221 3.07 22.92 8.97
C ALA A 221 3.81 24.05 8.22
N VAL A 222 4.78 23.70 7.36
CA VAL A 222 5.67 24.66 6.67
C VAL A 222 5.60 24.53 5.15
N ASP A 223 4.48 24.01 4.63
CA ASP A 223 4.24 23.91 3.19
C ASP A 223 4.31 25.30 2.53
N THR A 224 4.94 25.35 1.36
CA THR A 224 4.92 26.54 0.51
C THR A 224 3.63 26.55 -0.30
N VAL A 225 2.78 27.54 -0.05
CA VAL A 225 1.50 27.69 -0.74
C VAL A 225 1.69 28.55 -2.00
N CYS A 226 1.38 27.99 -3.16
CA CYS A 226 1.44 28.70 -4.44
C CYS A 226 0.32 29.75 -4.57
N PRO A 227 0.55 30.83 -5.33
CA PRO A 227 -0.54 31.68 -5.80
C PRO A 227 -1.49 30.89 -6.71
N ASN A 228 -2.81 31.09 -6.57
CA ASN A 228 -3.86 30.35 -7.30
C ASN A 228 -3.71 30.29 -8.83
N VAL A 229 -2.97 31.22 -9.43
CA VAL A 229 -2.81 31.34 -10.90
C VAL A 229 -1.61 30.55 -11.40
N ILE A 230 -0.71 30.14 -10.50
CA ILE A 230 0.58 29.53 -10.85
C ILE A 230 0.52 28.03 -10.54
N PRO A 231 0.70 27.16 -11.55
CA PRO A 231 0.88 25.72 -11.32
C PRO A 231 2.05 25.43 -10.37
N THR A 232 1.89 24.42 -9.51
CA THR A 232 2.90 24.03 -8.51
C THR A 232 4.26 23.70 -9.11
N TYR A 233 4.29 23.05 -10.27
CA TYR A 233 5.53 22.71 -10.96
C TYR A 233 6.39 23.93 -11.31
N LEU A 234 5.80 25.09 -11.62
CA LEU A 234 6.57 26.32 -11.90
C LEU A 234 7.20 26.90 -10.63
N SER A 235 6.48 26.84 -9.52
CA SER A 235 7.02 27.24 -8.23
C SER A 235 8.15 26.29 -7.81
N ILE A 236 7.99 24.98 -8.01
CA ILE A 236 9.06 24.01 -7.74
C ILE A 236 10.27 24.26 -8.65
N GLU A 237 10.06 24.49 -9.95
CA GLU A 237 11.12 24.86 -10.89
C GLU A 237 11.90 26.08 -10.40
N LYS A 238 11.20 27.13 -9.95
CA LYS A 238 11.82 28.32 -9.35
C LYS A 238 12.65 27.99 -8.10
N HIS A 239 12.13 27.19 -7.17
CA HIS A 239 12.87 26.82 -5.95
C HIS A 239 14.11 25.98 -6.28
N ALA A 240 14.02 25.07 -7.25
CA ALA A 240 15.16 24.31 -7.73
C ALA A 240 16.20 25.22 -8.39
N GLN A 241 15.77 26.20 -9.18
CA GLN A 241 16.67 27.18 -9.79
C GLN A 241 17.36 28.04 -8.73
N GLU A 242 16.63 28.49 -7.71
CA GLU A 242 17.19 29.24 -6.58
C GLU A 242 18.22 28.40 -5.80
N LEU A 243 17.93 27.12 -5.55
CA LEU A 243 18.89 26.19 -4.94
C LEU A 243 20.16 26.11 -5.79
N ARG A 244 20.03 25.88 -7.09
CA ARG A 244 21.17 25.79 -8.02
C ARG A 244 22.03 27.06 -8.01
N LEU A 245 21.40 28.23 -7.99
CA LEU A 245 22.11 29.51 -7.99
C LEU A 245 22.78 29.82 -6.65
N ARG A 246 22.17 29.42 -5.52
CA ARG A 246 22.70 29.69 -4.18
C ARG A 246 23.69 28.64 -3.69
N ARG A 247 23.58 27.41 -4.18
CA ARG A 247 24.40 26.25 -3.82
C ARG A 247 24.72 25.46 -5.10
N PRO A 248 25.67 25.95 -5.91
CA PRO A 248 26.04 25.27 -7.17
C PRO A 248 26.72 23.92 -6.93
N ASP A 249 27.26 23.69 -5.73
CA ASP A 249 28.03 22.52 -5.30
C ASP A 249 27.20 21.51 -4.48
N VAL A 250 25.88 21.47 -4.70
CA VAL A 250 25.00 20.50 -4.02
C VAL A 250 25.41 19.08 -4.42
N ARG A 251 25.87 18.30 -3.43
CA ARG A 251 26.23 16.88 -3.56
C ARG A 251 25.13 15.92 -3.12
N HIS A 252 24.03 16.45 -2.59
CA HIS A 252 22.87 15.66 -2.23
C HIS A 252 22.05 15.37 -3.48
N ASP A 253 21.55 14.15 -3.62
CA ASP A 253 20.66 13.83 -4.74
C ASP A 253 19.44 14.74 -4.73
N ILE A 254 19.02 15.17 -5.91
CA ILE A 254 17.83 16.00 -6.09
C ILE A 254 16.66 15.09 -6.46
N VAL A 255 15.56 15.20 -5.75
CA VAL A 255 14.38 14.36 -5.98
C VAL A 255 13.15 15.23 -6.20
N TYR A 256 12.53 15.13 -7.37
CA TYR A 256 11.21 15.70 -7.62
C TYR A 256 10.14 14.63 -7.37
N MET A 257 9.26 14.87 -6.39
CA MET A 257 8.15 13.98 -6.06
C MET A 257 6.85 14.57 -6.60
N CYS A 258 6.15 13.81 -7.44
CA CYS A 258 4.94 14.28 -8.13
C CYS A 258 3.90 13.18 -8.30
N ALA A 259 2.68 13.56 -8.69
CA ALA A 259 1.67 12.59 -9.11
C ALA A 259 2.09 11.93 -10.44
N ALA A 260 1.66 10.68 -10.67
CA ALA A 260 2.02 9.94 -11.89
C ALA A 260 1.59 10.67 -13.18
N SER A 261 0.49 11.43 -13.14
CA SER A 261 0.00 12.24 -14.26
C SER A 261 0.91 13.42 -14.63
N GLN A 262 1.80 13.84 -13.73
CA GLN A 262 2.72 14.97 -13.93
C GLN A 262 4.17 14.51 -14.16
N PHE A 263 4.41 13.19 -14.18
CA PHE A 263 5.76 12.64 -14.24
C PHE A 263 6.60 13.24 -15.37
N ASP A 264 6.06 13.24 -16.59
CA ASP A 264 6.75 13.76 -17.78
C ASP A 264 7.00 15.27 -17.67
N THR A 265 6.11 16.02 -17.01
CA THR A 265 6.34 17.46 -16.75
C THR A 265 7.55 17.66 -15.84
N TYR A 266 7.71 16.84 -14.81
CA TYR A 266 8.89 16.94 -13.93
C TYR A 266 10.16 16.42 -14.60
N ALA A 267 10.08 15.32 -15.36
CA ALA A 267 11.21 14.70 -16.03
C ALA A 267 11.75 15.56 -17.18
N ASP A 268 10.89 16.00 -18.08
CA ASP A 268 11.30 16.61 -19.35
C ASP A 268 11.43 18.13 -19.26
N ARG A 269 10.80 18.77 -18.27
CA ARG A 269 10.83 20.22 -18.10
C ARG A 269 11.57 20.64 -16.83
N VAL A 270 11.06 20.29 -15.66
CA VAL A 270 11.59 20.81 -14.40
C VAL A 270 13.04 20.36 -14.17
N ALA A 271 13.31 19.06 -14.32
CA ALA A 271 14.64 18.51 -14.14
C ALA A 271 15.61 18.92 -15.26
N LEU A 272 15.11 19.06 -16.51
CA LEU A 272 15.94 19.47 -17.64
C LEU A 272 16.44 20.91 -17.49
N LEU A 273 15.58 21.83 -17.07
CA LEU A 273 15.89 23.26 -16.89
C LEU A 273 16.78 23.54 -15.67
N ASN A 274 16.87 22.60 -14.73
CA ASN A 274 17.66 22.73 -13.51
C ASN A 274 18.83 21.72 -13.50
N ASP A 275 19.97 22.12 -14.09
CA ASP A 275 21.19 21.30 -14.10
C ASP A 275 21.90 21.31 -12.74
N PHE A 276 21.99 20.14 -12.11
CA PHE A 276 22.83 19.89 -10.93
C PHE A 276 23.98 18.97 -11.32
N PRO A 277 25.17 19.51 -11.64
CA PRO A 277 26.27 18.71 -12.19
C PRO A 277 26.83 17.69 -11.19
N ASP A 278 26.78 17.98 -9.89
CA ASP A 278 27.39 17.16 -8.84
C ASP A 278 26.40 16.23 -8.11
N ALA A 279 25.13 16.19 -8.56
CA ALA A 279 24.06 15.41 -7.93
C ALA A 279 23.31 14.54 -8.94
N ASP A 280 22.88 13.36 -8.50
CA ASP A 280 21.92 12.58 -9.27
C ASP A 280 20.53 13.22 -9.13
N VAL A 281 19.83 13.42 -10.26
CA VAL A 281 18.49 14.01 -10.30
C VAL A 281 17.48 12.93 -10.62
N TYR A 282 16.55 12.71 -9.70
CA TYR A 282 15.48 11.73 -9.80
C TYR A 282 14.12 12.41 -9.92
N VAL A 283 13.22 11.78 -10.68
CA VAL A 283 11.78 12.05 -10.61
C VAL A 283 11.10 10.81 -10.07
N CYS A 284 10.24 11.02 -9.09
CA CYS A 284 9.56 9.98 -8.33
C CYS A 284 8.05 10.26 -8.32
N CYS A 285 7.27 9.22 -8.60
CA CYS A 285 5.84 9.17 -8.33
C CYS A 285 5.52 7.82 -7.66
N PRO A 286 4.29 7.63 -7.14
CA PRO A 286 3.97 6.42 -6.37
C PRO A 286 4.23 5.10 -7.10
N SER A 287 4.15 5.09 -8.45
CA SER A 287 4.33 3.90 -9.27
C SER A 287 5.72 3.78 -9.91
N MET A 288 6.53 4.83 -9.92
CA MET A 288 7.74 4.89 -10.74
C MET A 288 8.81 5.83 -10.16
N ILE A 289 10.07 5.42 -10.29
CA ILE A 289 11.26 6.22 -9.97
C ILE A 289 12.18 6.15 -11.17
N ALA A 290 12.56 7.30 -11.72
CA ALA A 290 13.57 7.39 -12.78
C ALA A 290 14.72 8.31 -12.37
N LEU A 291 15.94 7.88 -12.68
CA LEU A 291 17.08 8.77 -12.75
C LEU A 291 16.99 9.52 -14.08
N VAL A 292 16.62 10.80 -14.03
CA VAL A 292 16.43 11.62 -15.23
C VAL A 292 17.73 12.33 -15.64
N LYS A 293 18.61 12.59 -14.67
CA LYS A 293 19.94 13.14 -14.93
C LYS A 293 20.97 12.54 -13.99
N PRO A 294 21.95 11.76 -14.49
CA PRO A 294 23.07 11.32 -13.68
C PRO A 294 24.00 12.50 -13.40
N LYS A 295 24.65 12.48 -12.23
CA LYS A 295 25.74 13.41 -11.93
C LYS A 295 26.86 13.27 -12.96
N LYS A 296 27.55 14.37 -13.26
CA LYS A 296 28.70 14.39 -14.15
C LYS A 296 29.87 13.73 -13.43
N VAL A 297 30.37 12.63 -13.99
CA VAL A 297 31.62 12.01 -13.53
C VAL A 297 32.76 12.74 -14.22
N ILE A 298 33.53 13.53 -13.47
CA ILE A 298 34.80 14.08 -13.96
C ILE A 298 35.84 12.98 -13.75
N PRO A 299 36.38 12.35 -14.80
CA PRO A 299 37.48 11.41 -14.64
C PRO A 299 38.67 12.15 -14.03
N PHE A 300 39.21 11.59 -12.95
CA PHE A 300 40.48 12.06 -12.40
C PHE A 300 41.59 11.64 -13.37
N GLU A 301 42.27 12.61 -13.98
CA GLU A 301 43.58 12.42 -14.62
C GLU A 301 44.69 12.36 -13.58
#